data_AF-A0A3Q9JHG7-F1
#
_entry.id   AF-A0A3Q9JHG7-F1
#
_cell.length_a   1.000
_cell.length_b   1.000
_cell.length_c   1.000
_cell.angle_alpha   90.00
_cell.angle_beta   90.00
_cell.angle_gamma   90.00
#
_symmetry.space_group_name_H-M   'P 1'
#
loop_
_entity.id
_entity.type
_entity.pdbx_description
1 polymer ?
#
loop_
_entity_poly.entity_id
_entity_poly.type
_entity_poly.pdbx_seq_one_letter_code
_entity_poly.pdbx_strand_id
1 'polypeptide(L)'
;MKKYQLVSDFFDIRLSTGETLYRIKALCDFGDVAKGDFGGYIEKEDNLSHEGNAWVYGDARVYGDAKVYGDAKVQYKARVYGNAKIYDEACLYDNVRVFGEAEVFGKAELYDRSKVYGKAKVYHEAYLIHFAKVYDEAQVFGEAGLHQCAKVYGQAKVYEKASLFKRAKVYDNAQVYGETEVNHEAKVFQHAQVYGNAWVYGKAKVLGHAHVYESAQVYDKAKVYGEAKIYGKAEIHEQGRVYGRAQVYEEGWVFFRGRVYGDAQVYGQAWISSGAEVYDRAKVYGNADVGGYAEVYGEAEVLGNVMTHNGDPYISGDAYVSKPTDLFWFSNSHCLYGDVLTVFLSKTGVAKVNIGIWCKNSQEEEEQLHRVEEMVDAFLERVKTENDEKTYREFALLMEVALSKMGLKSLTLVN
;
A
#
# COMPACT_ATOMS: atom_id res chain seq x y z
N MET A 1 -36.88 29.81 -24.18
CA MET A 1 -36.49 31.24 -24.12
C MET A 1 -34.97 31.29 -24.07
N LYS A 2 -34.31 32.23 -24.76
CA LYS A 2 -32.83 32.34 -24.66
C LYS A 2 -32.45 32.91 -23.30
N LYS A 3 -31.54 32.23 -22.60
CA LYS A 3 -31.01 32.62 -21.28
C LYS A 3 -29.95 33.74 -21.37
N TYR A 4 -29.18 33.74 -22.44
CA TYR A 4 -28.09 34.68 -22.69
C TYR A 4 -27.90 34.91 -24.19
N GLN A 5 -27.07 35.89 -24.54
CA GLN A 5 -26.57 36.12 -25.89
C GLN A 5 -25.03 36.22 -25.89
N LEU A 6 -24.43 35.92 -27.04
CA LEU A 6 -23.03 36.23 -27.30
C LEU A 6 -22.90 37.71 -27.65
N VAL A 7 -21.98 38.41 -27.00
CA VAL A 7 -21.63 39.80 -27.28
C VAL A 7 -20.27 39.79 -27.95
N SER A 8 -20.23 40.20 -29.21
CA SER A 8 -18.97 40.50 -29.89
C SER A 8 -18.60 41.95 -29.60
N ASP A 9 -17.43 42.16 -29.01
CA ASP A 9 -16.89 43.47 -28.70
C ASP A 9 -15.36 43.51 -28.85
N PHE A 10 -14.72 44.64 -28.53
CA PHE A 10 -13.26 44.80 -28.62
C PHE A 10 -12.46 43.86 -27.68
N PHE A 11 -13.13 43.13 -26.77
CA PHE A 11 -12.51 42.24 -25.79
C PHE A 11 -12.65 40.75 -26.13
N ASP A 12 -13.14 40.43 -27.33
CA ASP A 12 -13.14 39.06 -27.86
C ASP A 12 -11.74 38.43 -27.74
N ILE A 13 -11.69 37.20 -27.20
CA ILE A 13 -10.43 36.51 -26.95
C ILE A 13 -10.11 35.63 -28.14
N ARG A 14 -9.06 35.99 -28.89
CA ARG A 14 -8.53 35.12 -29.93
C ARG A 14 -7.58 34.08 -29.34
N LEU A 15 -7.94 32.82 -29.44
CA LEU A 15 -7.09 31.70 -29.04
C LEU A 15 -5.95 31.54 -30.05
N SER A 16 -4.83 30.94 -29.60
CA SER A 16 -3.70 30.61 -30.47
C SER A 16 -4.05 29.62 -31.57
N THR A 17 -5.13 28.85 -31.37
CA THR A 17 -5.71 27.89 -32.31
C THR A 17 -6.56 28.55 -33.41
N GLY A 18 -6.89 29.84 -33.25
CA GLY A 18 -7.55 30.67 -34.26
C GLY A 18 -9.00 31.00 -33.94
N GLU A 19 -9.64 30.27 -33.04
CA GLU A 19 -11.02 30.50 -32.59
C GLU A 19 -11.13 31.76 -31.73
N THR A 20 -12.32 32.34 -31.77
CA THR A 20 -12.67 33.54 -31.01
C THR A 20 -13.65 33.16 -29.92
N LEU A 21 -13.41 33.62 -28.69
CA LEU A 21 -14.35 33.47 -27.59
C LEU A 21 -15.09 34.80 -27.37
N TYR A 22 -16.41 34.71 -27.31
CA TYR A 22 -17.33 35.82 -27.14
C TYR A 22 -17.78 35.91 -25.70
N ARG A 23 -17.93 37.13 -25.20
CA ARG A 23 -18.44 37.35 -23.85
C ARG A 23 -19.95 37.08 -23.80
N ILE A 24 -20.43 36.42 -22.75
CA ILE A 24 -21.87 36.18 -22.58
C ILE A 24 -22.55 37.30 -21.79
N LYS A 25 -23.80 37.61 -22.15
CA LYS A 25 -24.66 38.54 -21.40
C LYS A 25 -26.03 37.93 -21.13
N ALA A 26 -26.46 37.94 -19.87
CA ALA A 26 -27.74 37.41 -19.44
C ALA A 26 -28.92 38.21 -20.04
N LEU A 27 -29.96 37.50 -20.48
CA LEU A 27 -31.17 38.08 -21.07
C LEU A 27 -32.39 38.08 -20.13
N CYS A 28 -32.30 37.31 -19.04
CA CYS A 28 -33.31 37.18 -18.00
C CYS A 28 -32.64 36.87 -16.65
N ASP A 29 -33.40 36.96 -15.56
CA ASP A 29 -32.95 36.55 -14.22
C ASP A 29 -33.05 35.02 -14.09
N PHE A 30 -32.06 34.38 -13.47
CA PHE A 30 -32.04 32.95 -13.13
C PHE A 30 -30.96 32.65 -12.08
N GLY A 31 -31.21 31.71 -11.17
CA GLY A 31 -30.27 31.41 -10.08
C GLY A 31 -29.84 32.67 -9.32
N ASP A 32 -28.54 32.95 -9.34
CA ASP A 32 -27.91 34.15 -8.78
C ASP A 32 -27.49 35.20 -9.84
N VAL A 33 -27.92 35.04 -11.10
CA VAL A 33 -27.57 35.91 -12.23
C VAL A 33 -28.75 36.82 -12.58
N ALA A 34 -28.50 38.13 -12.62
CA ALA A 34 -29.51 39.12 -13.00
C ALA A 34 -29.46 39.42 -14.50
N LYS A 35 -30.62 39.82 -15.05
CA LYS A 35 -30.74 40.25 -16.44
C LYS A 35 -29.78 41.41 -16.73
N GLY A 36 -28.97 41.24 -17.76
CA GLY A 36 -27.98 42.23 -18.19
C GLY A 36 -26.59 41.99 -17.63
N ASP A 37 -26.42 41.05 -16.69
CA ASP A 37 -25.10 40.68 -16.17
C ASP A 37 -24.21 40.09 -17.27
N PHE A 38 -22.94 40.46 -17.21
CA PHE A 38 -21.90 39.87 -18.07
C PHE A 38 -21.27 38.67 -17.37
N GLY A 39 -21.17 37.56 -18.11
CA GLY A 39 -20.41 36.38 -17.69
C GLY A 39 -19.00 36.35 -18.30
N GLY A 40 -18.45 35.15 -18.35
CA GLY A 40 -17.19 34.82 -19.01
C GLY A 40 -17.36 34.62 -20.51
N TYR A 41 -16.50 33.79 -21.10
CA TYR A 41 -16.33 33.69 -22.54
C TYR A 41 -16.62 32.28 -23.04
N ILE A 42 -17.42 32.19 -24.10
CA ILE A 42 -17.67 30.92 -24.80
C ILE A 42 -17.45 31.05 -26.30
N GLU A 43 -17.11 29.94 -26.97
CA GLU A 43 -16.87 29.93 -28.42
C GLU A 43 -18.19 29.95 -29.22
N LYS A 44 -19.16 29.12 -28.82
CA LYS A 44 -20.45 28.94 -29.49
C LYS A 44 -21.57 28.70 -28.48
N GLU A 45 -22.82 28.95 -28.89
CA GLU A 45 -24.00 28.78 -28.01
C GLU A 45 -24.12 27.35 -27.45
N ASP A 46 -23.63 26.33 -28.16
CA ASP A 46 -23.64 24.94 -27.71
C ASP A 46 -22.76 24.68 -26.46
N ASN A 47 -21.83 25.59 -26.13
CA ASN A 47 -20.93 25.42 -24.99
C ASN A 47 -21.62 25.63 -23.63
N LEU A 48 -22.72 26.38 -23.59
CA LEU A 48 -23.44 26.69 -22.35
C LEU A 48 -24.95 26.54 -22.57
N SER A 49 -25.59 25.65 -21.80
CA SER A 49 -27.03 25.39 -21.97
C SER A 49 -27.89 26.62 -21.67
N HIS A 50 -28.95 26.80 -22.46
CA HIS A 50 -30.03 27.75 -22.16
C HIS A 50 -31.02 27.23 -21.11
N GLU A 51 -30.91 25.96 -20.69
CA GLU A 51 -31.70 25.35 -19.61
C GLU A 51 -30.91 25.32 -18.29
N GLY A 52 -31.63 25.19 -17.17
CA GLY A 52 -31.05 25.19 -15.82
C GLY A 52 -30.33 26.49 -15.44
N ASN A 53 -29.63 26.47 -14.31
CA ASN A 53 -28.92 27.65 -13.78
C ASN A 53 -27.43 27.68 -14.12
N ALA A 54 -26.94 26.77 -14.97
CA ALA A 54 -25.54 26.72 -15.36
C ALA A 54 -25.05 28.06 -15.92
N TRP A 55 -23.87 28.49 -15.48
CA TRP A 55 -23.30 29.79 -15.85
C TRP A 55 -21.76 29.82 -15.83
N VAL A 56 -21.21 30.65 -16.72
CA VAL A 56 -19.77 30.92 -16.82
C VAL A 56 -19.53 32.35 -16.30
N TYR A 57 -18.82 32.50 -15.19
CA TYR A 57 -18.59 33.76 -14.49
C TYR A 57 -17.19 34.32 -14.76
N GLY A 58 -17.04 35.64 -14.60
CA GLY A 58 -15.73 36.30 -14.58
C GLY A 58 -14.96 36.19 -15.91
N ASP A 59 -13.73 35.70 -15.85
CA ASP A 59 -12.83 35.51 -17.01
C ASP A 59 -12.79 34.04 -17.48
N ALA A 60 -13.72 33.21 -17.02
CA ALA A 60 -13.73 31.79 -17.30
C ALA A 60 -14.03 31.53 -18.78
N ARG A 61 -13.52 30.42 -19.30
CA ARG A 61 -13.53 30.11 -20.74
C ARG A 61 -14.04 28.71 -21.01
N VAL A 62 -15.04 28.60 -21.88
CA VAL A 62 -15.57 27.31 -22.35
C VAL A 62 -15.53 27.27 -23.88
N TYR A 63 -14.82 26.30 -24.47
CA TYR A 63 -14.57 26.29 -25.91
C TYR A 63 -14.32 24.88 -26.48
N GLY A 64 -14.21 24.76 -27.79
CA GLY A 64 -14.29 23.48 -28.49
C GLY A 64 -15.68 22.88 -28.37
N ASP A 65 -15.75 21.55 -28.17
CA ASP A 65 -16.99 20.80 -27.99
C ASP A 65 -17.39 20.63 -26.52
N ALA A 66 -16.76 21.39 -25.62
CA ALA A 66 -17.05 21.36 -24.19
C ALA A 66 -18.47 21.85 -23.92
N LYS A 67 -19.13 21.29 -22.91
CA LYS A 67 -20.51 21.63 -22.53
C LYS A 67 -20.64 21.89 -21.04
N VAL A 68 -21.30 22.99 -20.70
CA VAL A 68 -21.69 23.34 -19.33
C VAL A 68 -23.22 23.42 -19.26
N TYR A 69 -23.85 22.63 -18.39
CA TYR A 69 -25.32 22.52 -18.30
C TYR A 69 -25.78 22.12 -16.88
N GLY A 70 -27.09 21.98 -16.65
CA GLY A 70 -27.64 21.78 -15.30
C GLY A 70 -27.54 23.08 -14.49
N ASP A 71 -26.94 23.01 -13.31
CA ASP A 71 -26.70 24.14 -12.39
C ASP A 71 -25.21 24.42 -12.17
N ALA A 72 -24.35 23.91 -13.07
CA ALA A 72 -22.90 23.98 -12.94
C ALA A 72 -22.36 25.40 -13.02
N LYS A 73 -21.37 25.71 -12.17
CA LYS A 73 -20.75 27.04 -12.09
C LYS A 73 -19.28 26.98 -12.49
N VAL A 74 -18.89 27.72 -13.53
CA VAL A 74 -17.49 27.82 -13.97
C VAL A 74 -17.02 29.26 -13.77
N GLN A 75 -16.04 29.48 -12.90
CA GLN A 75 -15.74 30.81 -12.36
C GLN A 75 -14.28 31.24 -12.54
N TYR A 76 -14.03 32.52 -12.30
CA TYR A 76 -12.70 33.14 -12.29
C TYR A 76 -11.93 32.95 -13.60
N LYS A 77 -10.83 32.20 -13.61
CA LYS A 77 -9.96 31.93 -14.77
C LYS A 77 -10.02 30.46 -15.21
N ALA A 78 -11.06 29.73 -14.77
CA ALA A 78 -11.25 28.33 -15.11
C ALA A 78 -11.38 28.15 -16.63
N ARG A 79 -10.90 27.00 -17.13
CA ARG A 79 -10.93 26.66 -18.56
C ARG A 79 -11.51 25.28 -18.75
N VAL A 80 -12.57 25.19 -19.55
CA VAL A 80 -13.21 23.94 -19.95
C VAL A 80 -13.13 23.82 -21.47
N TYR A 81 -12.50 22.76 -22.00
CA TYR A 81 -12.28 22.65 -23.44
C TYR A 81 -12.15 21.21 -23.96
N GLY A 82 -12.09 21.02 -25.27
CA GLY A 82 -12.12 19.68 -25.87
C GLY A 82 -13.55 19.14 -25.88
N ASN A 83 -13.77 17.91 -25.41
CA ASN A 83 -15.10 17.27 -25.29
C ASN A 83 -15.62 17.24 -23.82
N ALA A 84 -15.05 18.10 -22.96
CA ALA A 84 -15.32 18.04 -21.52
C ALA A 84 -16.76 18.43 -21.18
N LYS A 85 -17.33 17.80 -20.15
CA LYS A 85 -18.69 18.08 -19.67
C LYS A 85 -18.69 18.47 -18.22
N ILE A 86 -19.29 19.61 -17.90
CA ILE A 86 -19.52 20.06 -16.53
C ILE A 86 -21.02 20.21 -16.31
N TYR A 87 -21.59 19.50 -15.34
CA TYR A 87 -23.04 19.48 -15.15
C TYR A 87 -23.48 19.21 -13.70
N ASP A 88 -24.79 19.09 -13.49
CA ASP A 88 -25.43 19.07 -12.17
C ASP A 88 -25.06 20.31 -11.35
N GLU A 89 -24.59 20.18 -10.12
CA GLU A 89 -24.19 21.25 -9.21
C GLU A 89 -22.66 21.48 -9.20
N ALA A 90 -21.93 20.93 -10.17
CA ALA A 90 -20.47 20.97 -10.18
C ALA A 90 -19.93 22.41 -10.26
N CYS A 91 -18.90 22.70 -9.45
CA CYS A 91 -18.33 24.02 -9.31
C CYS A 91 -16.82 24.04 -9.59
N LEU A 92 -16.40 24.90 -10.51
CA LEU A 92 -15.00 25.08 -10.91
C LEU A 92 -14.57 26.52 -10.59
N TYR A 93 -13.50 26.67 -9.81
CA TYR A 93 -13.00 27.96 -9.33
C TYR A 93 -11.54 28.23 -9.78
N ASP A 94 -11.08 29.45 -9.54
CA ASP A 94 -9.71 29.94 -9.82
C ASP A 94 -9.18 29.63 -11.22
N ASN A 95 -8.14 28.81 -11.35
CA ASN A 95 -7.40 28.51 -12.58
C ASN A 95 -7.51 27.03 -12.97
N VAL A 96 -8.63 26.40 -12.60
CA VAL A 96 -8.93 24.99 -12.91
C VAL A 96 -8.93 24.75 -14.42
N ARG A 97 -8.49 23.55 -14.83
CA ARG A 97 -8.59 23.12 -16.23
C ARG A 97 -9.25 21.75 -16.36
N VAL A 98 -10.37 21.70 -17.07
CA VAL A 98 -11.03 20.45 -17.43
C VAL A 98 -11.01 20.29 -18.94
N PHE A 99 -10.47 19.19 -19.46
CA PHE A 99 -10.33 19.02 -20.91
C PHE A 99 -10.26 17.57 -21.39
N GLY A 100 -10.31 17.34 -22.71
CA GLY A 100 -10.42 15.98 -23.25
C GLY A 100 -11.87 15.49 -23.17
N GLU A 101 -12.10 14.24 -22.84
CA GLU A 101 -13.44 13.64 -22.62
C GLU A 101 -13.85 13.64 -21.13
N ALA A 102 -13.25 14.52 -20.33
CA ALA A 102 -13.45 14.54 -18.88
C ALA A 102 -14.86 14.98 -18.48
N GLU A 103 -15.40 14.39 -17.43
CA GLU A 103 -16.71 14.74 -16.87
C GLU A 103 -16.57 15.17 -15.40
N VAL A 104 -17.17 16.33 -15.06
CA VAL A 104 -17.29 16.79 -13.67
C VAL A 104 -18.76 17.07 -13.38
N PHE A 105 -19.34 16.36 -12.41
CA PHE A 105 -20.79 16.40 -12.16
C PHE A 105 -21.16 16.10 -10.71
N GLY A 106 -22.44 15.96 -10.36
CA GLY A 106 -22.89 15.97 -8.97
C GLY A 106 -22.57 17.30 -8.28
N LYS A 107 -22.06 17.26 -7.05
CA LYS A 107 -21.65 18.42 -6.24
C LYS A 107 -20.12 18.60 -6.21
N ALA A 108 -19.44 18.15 -7.26
CA ALA A 108 -17.98 18.12 -7.26
C ALA A 108 -17.40 19.53 -7.30
N GLU A 109 -16.37 19.79 -6.50
CA GLU A 109 -15.76 21.11 -6.37
C GLU A 109 -14.26 21.09 -6.73
N LEU A 110 -13.88 21.89 -7.73
CA LEU A 110 -12.50 22.01 -8.18
C LEU A 110 -12.01 23.44 -7.94
N TYR A 111 -10.82 23.57 -7.33
CA TYR A 111 -10.20 24.87 -6.99
C TYR A 111 -8.76 25.00 -7.52
N ASP A 112 -8.23 26.21 -7.39
CA ASP A 112 -6.85 26.59 -7.71
C ASP A 112 -6.40 26.22 -9.13
N ARG A 113 -5.39 25.36 -9.28
CA ARG A 113 -4.76 24.94 -10.54
C ARG A 113 -4.96 23.44 -10.77
N SER A 114 -6.00 22.86 -10.18
CA SER A 114 -6.31 21.44 -10.35
C SER A 114 -6.71 21.15 -11.80
N LYS A 115 -6.52 19.89 -12.21
CA LYS A 115 -6.75 19.46 -13.60
C LYS A 115 -7.48 18.14 -13.67
N VAL A 116 -8.50 18.08 -14.52
CA VAL A 116 -9.19 16.84 -14.88
C VAL A 116 -9.12 16.67 -16.39
N TYR A 117 -8.59 15.54 -16.88
CA TYR A 117 -8.46 15.33 -18.33
C TYR A 117 -8.47 13.87 -18.76
N GLY A 118 -8.44 13.60 -20.07
CA GLY A 118 -8.66 12.24 -20.58
C GLY A 118 -10.15 11.89 -20.51
N LYS A 119 -10.50 10.66 -20.13
CA LYS A 119 -11.87 10.18 -19.87
C LYS A 119 -12.21 10.17 -18.37
N ALA A 120 -11.48 10.96 -17.58
CA ALA A 120 -11.62 10.99 -16.14
C ALA A 120 -12.98 11.52 -15.69
N LYS A 121 -13.47 11.01 -14.55
CA LYS A 121 -14.73 11.44 -13.94
C LYS A 121 -14.50 11.93 -12.51
N VAL A 122 -15.02 13.10 -12.18
CA VAL A 122 -15.03 13.63 -10.81
C VAL A 122 -16.47 14.00 -10.44
N TYR A 123 -17.04 13.35 -9.42
CA TYR A 123 -18.48 13.49 -9.17
C TYR A 123 -18.90 13.27 -7.72
N HIS A 124 -20.20 13.41 -7.43
CA HIS A 124 -20.74 13.50 -6.06
C HIS A 124 -20.08 14.64 -5.29
N GLU A 125 -19.65 14.47 -4.04
CA GLU A 125 -19.08 15.53 -3.18
C GLU A 125 -17.54 15.57 -3.24
N ALA A 126 -16.96 15.06 -4.33
CA ALA A 126 -15.51 14.99 -4.48
C ALA A 126 -14.91 16.39 -4.68
N TYR A 127 -13.74 16.61 -4.08
CA TYR A 127 -13.10 17.92 -4.11
C TYR A 127 -11.61 17.84 -4.46
N LEU A 128 -11.18 18.72 -5.37
CA LEU A 128 -9.81 18.79 -5.91
C LEU A 128 -9.26 20.20 -5.73
N ILE A 129 -8.16 20.33 -4.99
CA ILE A 129 -7.58 21.64 -4.69
C ILE A 129 -6.09 21.74 -5.06
N HIS A 130 -5.56 22.96 -5.11
CA HIS A 130 -4.18 23.27 -5.47
C HIS A 130 -3.75 22.77 -6.88
N PHE A 131 -2.90 21.76 -6.99
CA PHE A 131 -2.35 21.22 -8.25
C PHE A 131 -2.78 19.77 -8.51
N ALA A 132 -3.85 19.32 -7.85
CA ALA A 132 -4.37 17.96 -7.95
C ALA A 132 -4.69 17.60 -9.39
N LYS A 133 -4.46 16.33 -9.77
CA LYS A 133 -4.72 15.85 -11.13
C LYS A 133 -5.48 14.53 -11.15
N VAL A 134 -6.53 14.47 -11.94
CA VAL A 134 -7.25 13.25 -12.26
C VAL A 134 -7.24 13.08 -13.78
N TYR A 135 -6.77 11.94 -14.28
CA TYR A 135 -6.67 11.74 -15.73
C TYR A 135 -6.76 10.28 -16.18
N ASP A 136 -6.63 10.04 -17.48
CA ASP A 136 -6.91 8.75 -18.14
C ASP A 136 -8.38 8.35 -17.94
N GLU A 137 -8.70 7.17 -17.40
CA GLU A 137 -10.07 6.69 -17.11
C GLU A 137 -10.38 6.73 -15.60
N ALA A 138 -9.60 7.48 -14.82
CA ALA A 138 -9.71 7.52 -13.38
C ALA A 138 -11.03 8.15 -12.90
N GLN A 139 -11.49 7.68 -11.74
CA GLN A 139 -12.72 8.17 -11.11
C GLN A 139 -12.44 8.64 -9.68
N VAL A 140 -12.90 9.84 -9.35
CA VAL A 140 -12.88 10.39 -7.99
C VAL A 140 -14.30 10.78 -7.60
N PHE A 141 -14.86 10.19 -6.54
CA PHE A 141 -16.27 10.39 -6.19
C PHE A 141 -16.55 10.19 -4.70
N GLY A 142 -17.81 10.31 -4.25
CA GLY A 142 -18.13 10.36 -2.82
C GLY A 142 -17.62 11.65 -2.18
N GLU A 143 -17.15 11.61 -0.94
CA GLU A 143 -16.53 12.73 -0.20
C GLU A 143 -14.99 12.78 -0.41
N ALA A 144 -14.49 12.24 -1.53
CA ALA A 144 -13.06 12.02 -1.73
C ALA A 144 -12.32 13.35 -2.00
N GLY A 145 -11.17 13.52 -1.33
CA GLY A 145 -10.37 14.74 -1.36
C GLY A 145 -9.01 14.56 -2.01
N LEU A 146 -8.69 15.35 -3.02
CA LEU A 146 -7.34 15.41 -3.61
C LEU A 146 -6.72 16.78 -3.41
N HIS A 147 -5.55 16.80 -2.80
CA HIS A 147 -4.87 18.01 -2.37
C HIS A 147 -3.48 18.15 -2.95
N GLN A 148 -2.99 19.39 -3.03
CA GLN A 148 -1.61 19.71 -3.43
C GLN A 148 -1.25 19.12 -4.80
N CYS A 149 -0.25 18.24 -4.90
CA CYS A 149 0.19 17.64 -6.16
C CYS A 149 -0.22 16.16 -6.30
N ALA A 150 -1.26 15.73 -5.58
CA ALA A 150 -1.81 14.38 -5.66
C ALA A 150 -2.27 14.03 -7.07
N LYS A 151 -2.13 12.76 -7.46
CA LYS A 151 -2.49 12.29 -8.80
C LYS A 151 -3.27 10.98 -8.75
N VAL A 152 -4.37 10.95 -9.49
CA VAL A 152 -5.15 9.73 -9.76
C VAL A 152 -5.22 9.51 -11.27
N TYR A 153 -4.84 8.34 -11.76
CA TYR A 153 -4.78 8.06 -13.21
C TYR A 153 -4.90 6.57 -13.54
N GLY A 154 -4.81 6.15 -14.81
CA GLY A 154 -5.20 4.80 -15.23
C GLY A 154 -6.71 4.58 -15.12
N GLN A 155 -7.14 3.42 -14.61
CA GLN A 155 -8.53 3.08 -14.27
C GLN A 155 -8.80 3.17 -12.75
N ALA A 156 -7.95 3.90 -12.02
CA ALA A 156 -8.01 3.96 -10.57
C ALA A 156 -9.30 4.62 -10.06
N LYS A 157 -9.76 4.19 -8.88
CA LYS A 157 -10.93 4.74 -8.19
C LYS A 157 -10.54 5.25 -6.81
N VAL A 158 -10.88 6.50 -6.51
CA VAL A 158 -10.74 7.08 -5.17
C VAL A 158 -12.11 7.59 -4.73
N TYR A 159 -12.65 7.04 -3.64
CA TYR A 159 -14.04 7.33 -3.26
C TYR A 159 -14.33 7.27 -1.76
N GLU A 160 -15.60 7.45 -1.38
CA GLU A 160 -16.01 7.65 0.01
C GLU A 160 -15.22 8.82 0.64
N LYS A 161 -14.63 8.67 1.82
CA LYS A 161 -13.90 9.74 2.53
C LYS A 161 -12.38 9.70 2.28
N ALA A 162 -11.95 9.01 1.22
CA ALA A 162 -10.53 8.84 0.93
C ALA A 162 -9.86 10.19 0.64
N SER A 163 -8.73 10.44 1.30
CA SER A 163 -7.99 11.69 1.19
C SER A 163 -6.56 11.47 0.69
N LEU A 164 -6.20 12.18 -0.39
CA LEU A 164 -4.88 12.14 -1.02
C LEU A 164 -4.17 13.49 -0.89
N PHE A 165 -2.96 13.50 -0.34
CA PHE A 165 -2.18 14.73 -0.11
C PHE A 165 -0.78 14.71 -0.74
N LYS A 166 -0.15 15.88 -0.80
CA LYS A 166 1.25 16.08 -1.23
C LYS A 166 1.51 15.54 -2.63
N ARG A 167 2.33 14.51 -2.80
CA ARG A 167 2.70 13.90 -4.09
C ARG A 167 2.19 12.45 -4.20
N ALA A 168 1.18 12.10 -3.40
CA ALA A 168 0.56 10.78 -3.42
C ALA A 168 0.07 10.41 -4.83
N LYS A 169 0.17 9.14 -5.19
CA LYS A 169 -0.28 8.63 -6.48
C LYS A 169 -1.12 7.37 -6.31
N VAL A 170 -2.30 7.38 -6.93
CA VAL A 170 -3.15 6.19 -7.09
C VAL A 170 -3.34 5.94 -8.58
N TYR A 171 -2.98 4.75 -9.09
CA TYR A 171 -3.02 4.51 -10.52
C TYR A 171 -3.20 3.04 -10.93
N ASP A 172 -3.17 2.76 -12.23
CA ASP A 172 -3.55 1.47 -12.82
C ASP A 172 -5.01 1.12 -12.47
N ASN A 173 -5.29 -0.03 -11.86
CA ASN A 173 -6.63 -0.47 -11.45
C ASN A 173 -6.87 -0.33 -9.92
N ALA A 174 -6.04 0.46 -9.23
CA ALA A 174 -6.07 0.54 -7.78
C ALA A 174 -7.33 1.23 -7.24
N GLN A 175 -7.73 0.83 -6.04
CA GLN A 175 -8.89 1.42 -5.36
C GLN A 175 -8.51 1.93 -3.97
N VAL A 176 -8.91 3.16 -3.66
CA VAL A 176 -8.72 3.78 -2.35
C VAL A 176 -10.06 4.33 -1.87
N TYR A 177 -10.57 3.83 -0.74
CA TYR A 177 -11.91 4.18 -0.23
C TYR A 177 -11.96 4.11 1.31
N GLY A 178 -13.12 4.28 1.95
CA GLY A 178 -13.23 4.46 3.40
C GLY A 178 -12.63 5.79 3.88
N GLU A 179 -12.43 5.90 5.19
CA GLU A 179 -11.70 7.00 5.84
C GLU A 179 -10.16 6.79 5.74
N THR A 180 -9.69 6.54 4.52
CA THR A 180 -8.28 6.25 4.21
C THR A 180 -7.49 7.53 3.91
N GLU A 181 -6.23 7.57 4.35
CA GLU A 181 -5.29 8.63 3.97
C GLU A 181 -4.09 8.08 3.16
N VAL A 182 -3.84 8.67 1.99
CA VAL A 182 -2.62 8.43 1.19
C VAL A 182 -1.86 9.73 0.99
N ASN A 183 -0.67 9.87 1.55
CA ASN A 183 0.03 11.15 1.56
C ASN A 183 1.53 11.05 1.20
N HIS A 184 2.24 12.18 1.26
CA HIS A 184 3.67 12.29 0.92
C HIS A 184 3.98 11.80 -0.51
N GLU A 185 4.90 10.85 -0.70
CA GLU A 185 5.26 10.25 -1.99
C GLU A 185 4.74 8.80 -2.12
N ALA A 186 3.76 8.43 -1.29
CA ALA A 186 3.15 7.11 -1.30
C ALA A 186 2.51 6.77 -2.66
N LYS A 187 2.54 5.47 -3.00
CA LYS A 187 1.99 4.96 -4.26
C LYS A 187 1.11 3.74 -4.02
N VAL A 188 -0.13 3.81 -4.51
CA VAL A 188 -1.06 2.68 -4.57
C VAL A 188 -1.34 2.39 -6.05
N PHE A 189 -1.06 1.18 -6.53
CA PHE A 189 -1.15 0.89 -7.97
C PHE A 189 -1.39 -0.59 -8.28
N GLN A 190 -1.41 -0.96 -9.56
CA GLN A 190 -1.90 -2.26 -10.05
C GLN A 190 -3.35 -2.53 -9.58
N HIS A 191 -3.63 -3.66 -8.92
CA HIS A 191 -4.95 -4.03 -8.42
C HIS A 191 -5.09 -3.85 -6.89
N ALA A 192 -4.20 -3.06 -6.28
CA ALA A 192 -4.17 -2.86 -4.83
C ALA A 192 -5.43 -2.16 -4.32
N GLN A 193 -5.85 -2.53 -3.11
CA GLN A 193 -6.97 -1.92 -2.41
C GLN A 193 -6.53 -1.38 -1.05
N VAL A 194 -6.84 -0.11 -0.78
CA VAL A 194 -6.61 0.52 0.53
C VAL A 194 -7.94 1.09 1.03
N TYR A 195 -8.42 0.64 2.18
CA TYR A 195 -9.77 0.98 2.66
C TYR A 195 -9.93 0.97 4.17
N GLY A 196 -11.14 1.22 4.69
CA GLY A 196 -11.35 1.37 6.13
C GLY A 196 -10.74 2.68 6.64
N ASN A 197 -9.95 2.63 7.71
CA ASN A 197 -9.28 3.77 8.32
C ASN A 197 -7.75 3.70 8.10
N ALA A 198 -7.31 3.14 6.96
CA ALA A 198 -5.91 2.79 6.72
C ALA A 198 -5.06 3.99 6.29
N TRP A 199 -3.78 3.98 6.65
CA TRP A 199 -2.86 5.09 6.40
C TRP A 199 -1.66 4.64 5.58
N VAL A 200 -1.42 5.28 4.42
CA VAL A 200 -0.27 5.00 3.55
C VAL A 200 0.53 6.27 3.29
N TYR A 201 1.75 6.34 3.82
CA TYR A 201 2.54 7.58 3.79
C TYR A 201 4.04 7.39 3.54
N GLY A 202 4.81 8.48 3.57
CA GLY A 202 6.24 8.47 3.24
C GLY A 202 6.50 8.17 1.76
N LYS A 203 7.31 7.15 1.48
CA LYS A 203 7.62 6.60 0.14
C LYS A 203 7.07 5.17 -0.02
N ALA A 204 6.08 4.80 0.79
CA ALA A 204 5.47 3.48 0.79
C ALA A 204 4.88 3.09 -0.57
N LYS A 205 4.86 1.80 -0.84
CA LYS A 205 4.25 1.23 -2.06
C LYS A 205 3.31 0.09 -1.72
N VAL A 206 2.05 0.23 -2.12
CA VAL A 206 1.06 -0.85 -2.11
C VAL A 206 0.73 -1.19 -3.56
N LEU A 207 0.93 -2.44 -3.97
CA LEU A 207 0.78 -2.88 -5.36
C LEU A 207 0.32 -4.34 -5.45
N GLY A 208 0.21 -4.91 -6.64
CA GLY A 208 -0.32 -6.26 -6.85
C GLY A 208 -1.82 -6.32 -6.58
N HIS A 209 -2.26 -7.37 -5.89
CA HIS A 209 -3.61 -7.59 -5.37
C HIS A 209 -3.64 -7.41 -3.84
N ALA A 210 -2.75 -6.56 -3.29
CA ALA A 210 -2.65 -6.37 -1.85
C ALA A 210 -3.84 -5.60 -1.29
N HIS A 211 -4.23 -5.94 -0.06
CA HIS A 211 -5.26 -5.25 0.72
C HIS A 211 -4.64 -4.63 1.97
N VAL A 212 -4.85 -3.32 2.19
CA VAL A 212 -4.48 -2.62 3.42
C VAL A 212 -5.73 -1.97 3.98
N TYR A 213 -6.18 -2.37 5.17
CA TYR A 213 -7.49 -1.94 5.68
C TYR A 213 -7.58 -1.86 7.21
N GLU A 214 -8.76 -1.52 7.74
CA GLU A 214 -8.96 -1.18 9.16
C GLU A 214 -8.04 -0.04 9.58
N SER A 215 -7.27 -0.16 10.67
CA SER A 215 -6.35 0.88 11.16
C SER A 215 -4.88 0.61 10.79
N ALA A 216 -4.65 -0.20 9.75
CA ALA A 216 -3.30 -0.56 9.31
C ALA A 216 -2.52 0.66 8.78
N GLN A 217 -1.21 0.66 9.05
CA GLN A 217 -0.31 1.73 8.61
C GLN A 217 0.83 1.17 7.76
N VAL A 218 1.08 1.80 6.60
CA VAL A 218 2.20 1.44 5.70
C VAL A 218 2.98 2.69 5.34
N TYR A 219 4.22 2.80 5.81
CA TYR A 219 4.98 4.04 5.69
C TYR A 219 6.49 3.88 5.45
N ASP A 220 7.22 5.00 5.47
CA ASP A 220 8.62 5.11 5.07
C ASP A 220 8.89 4.52 3.69
N LYS A 221 9.73 3.49 3.58
CA LYS A 221 10.06 2.81 2.32
C LYS A 221 9.43 1.41 2.24
N ALA A 222 8.40 1.15 3.04
CA ALA A 222 7.72 -0.14 3.07
C ALA A 222 7.11 -0.54 1.72
N LYS A 223 6.97 -1.84 1.51
CA LYS A 223 6.32 -2.41 0.33
C LYS A 223 5.34 -3.51 0.71
N VAL A 224 4.11 -3.39 0.25
CA VAL A 224 3.08 -4.44 0.36
C VAL A 224 2.64 -4.83 -1.05
N TYR A 225 2.76 -6.11 -1.40
CA TYR A 225 2.48 -6.59 -2.76
C TYR A 225 2.02 -8.04 -2.83
N GLY A 226 1.72 -8.58 -4.01
CA GLY A 226 1.11 -9.92 -4.12
C GLY A 226 -0.35 -9.88 -3.67
N GLU A 227 -0.82 -10.91 -2.96
CA GLU A 227 -2.15 -11.03 -2.34
C GLU A 227 -2.11 -10.72 -0.83
N ALA A 228 -1.09 -9.99 -0.37
CA ALA A 228 -0.86 -9.72 1.04
C ALA A 228 -2.01 -8.92 1.67
N LYS A 229 -2.33 -9.22 2.93
CA LYS A 229 -3.37 -8.53 3.70
C LYS A 229 -2.78 -7.90 4.96
N ILE A 230 -2.92 -6.58 5.08
CA ILE A 230 -2.51 -5.81 6.27
C ILE A 230 -3.76 -5.19 6.89
N TYR A 231 -4.06 -5.52 8.15
CA TYR A 231 -5.28 -5.06 8.82
C TYR A 231 -5.11 -4.95 10.34
N GLY A 232 -6.17 -4.70 11.10
CA GLY A 232 -6.06 -4.36 12.52
C GLY A 232 -5.30 -3.04 12.70
N LYS A 233 -4.36 -3.03 13.64
CA LYS A 233 -3.41 -1.94 13.91
C LYS A 233 -2.00 -2.27 13.38
N ALA A 234 -1.88 -3.15 12.39
CA ALA A 234 -0.58 -3.61 11.92
C ALA A 234 0.21 -2.46 11.29
N GLU A 235 1.53 -2.46 11.45
CA GLU A 235 2.39 -1.43 10.85
C GLU A 235 3.55 -2.02 10.06
N ILE A 236 3.70 -1.56 8.81
CA ILE A 236 4.78 -1.92 7.91
C ILE A 236 5.58 -0.66 7.59
N HIS A 237 6.82 -0.57 8.06
CA HIS A 237 7.62 0.64 7.92
C HIS A 237 9.12 0.35 7.79
N GLU A 238 9.98 1.37 7.74
CA GLU A 238 11.45 1.20 7.70
C GLU A 238 11.97 0.11 6.73
N GLN A 239 11.50 0.11 5.48
CA GLN A 239 11.83 -0.88 4.43
C GLN A 239 11.27 -2.31 4.63
N GLY A 240 10.37 -2.52 5.59
CA GLY A 240 9.62 -3.75 5.76
C GLY A 240 8.87 -4.15 4.49
N ARG A 241 8.75 -5.47 4.25
CA ARG A 241 8.06 -6.01 3.08
C ARG A 241 7.10 -7.12 3.45
N VAL A 242 5.88 -7.01 2.95
CA VAL A 242 4.88 -8.09 3.06
C VAL A 242 4.39 -8.46 1.66
N TYR A 243 4.47 -9.74 1.30
CA TYR A 243 4.08 -10.20 -0.03
C TYR A 243 3.60 -11.65 -0.10
N GLY A 244 3.28 -12.16 -1.29
CA GLY A 244 2.62 -13.47 -1.39
C GLY A 244 1.19 -13.39 -0.86
N ARG A 245 0.73 -14.41 -0.14
CA ARG A 245 -0.57 -14.46 0.57
C ARG A 245 -0.43 -14.15 2.07
N ALA A 246 0.69 -13.54 2.48
CA ALA A 246 0.98 -13.25 3.87
C ALA A 246 -0.01 -12.29 4.50
N GLN A 247 -0.21 -12.45 5.81
CA GLN A 247 -1.13 -11.63 6.60
C GLN A 247 -0.39 -11.01 7.78
N VAL A 248 -0.54 -9.70 7.96
CA VAL A 248 -0.07 -8.99 9.15
C VAL A 248 -1.24 -8.23 9.75
N TYR A 249 -1.60 -8.53 10.99
CA TYR A 249 -2.83 -8.02 11.57
C TYR A 249 -2.75 -7.83 13.09
N GLU A 250 -3.83 -7.31 13.69
CA GLU A 250 -3.82 -6.85 15.08
C GLU A 250 -2.65 -5.88 15.31
N GLU A 251 -1.75 -6.15 16.25
CA GLU A 251 -0.57 -5.32 16.51
C GLU A 251 0.70 -6.01 15.94
N GLY A 252 0.63 -6.56 14.72
CA GLY A 252 1.78 -7.13 14.02
C GLY A 252 2.63 -6.06 13.33
N TRP A 253 3.95 -6.10 13.53
CA TRP A 253 4.89 -5.09 13.03
C TRP A 253 5.97 -5.70 12.13
N VAL A 254 6.21 -5.09 10.97
CA VAL A 254 7.28 -5.49 10.04
C VAL A 254 8.11 -4.29 9.63
N PHE A 255 9.36 -4.24 10.09
CA PHE A 255 10.20 -3.05 9.98
C PHE A 255 11.68 -3.37 9.88
N PHE A 256 12.54 -2.37 9.72
CA PHE A 256 14.00 -2.53 9.52
C PHE A 256 14.38 -3.67 8.56
N ARG A 257 13.77 -3.68 7.36
CA ARG A 257 13.95 -4.70 6.31
C ARG A 257 13.43 -6.12 6.63
N GLY A 258 12.61 -6.29 7.67
CA GLY A 258 11.86 -7.53 7.91
C GLY A 258 10.98 -7.90 6.70
N ARG A 259 10.83 -9.21 6.47
CA ARG A 259 10.09 -9.77 5.33
C ARG A 259 9.09 -10.81 5.79
N VAL A 260 7.84 -10.68 5.38
CA VAL A 260 6.79 -11.67 5.61
C VAL A 260 6.19 -12.07 4.27
N TYR A 261 6.22 -13.35 3.93
CA TYR A 261 5.73 -13.83 2.63
C TYR A 261 5.19 -15.26 2.66
N GLY A 262 4.86 -15.83 1.50
CA GLY A 262 4.16 -17.12 1.44
C GLY A 262 2.74 -16.98 1.96
N ASP A 263 2.30 -17.91 2.80
CA ASP A 263 1.04 -17.92 3.57
C ASP A 263 1.25 -17.50 5.05
N ALA A 264 2.40 -16.89 5.37
CA ALA A 264 2.79 -16.60 6.75
C ALA A 264 1.87 -15.59 7.44
N GLN A 265 1.80 -15.68 8.77
CA GLN A 265 0.95 -14.83 9.60
C GLN A 265 1.75 -14.17 10.72
N VAL A 266 1.57 -12.86 10.89
CA VAL A 266 2.19 -12.08 11.98
C VAL A 266 1.13 -11.26 12.70
N TYR A 267 0.94 -11.46 14.00
CA TYR A 267 -0.14 -10.82 14.74
C TYR A 267 0.11 -10.71 16.26
N GLY A 268 -0.79 -10.04 16.99
CA GLY A 268 -0.78 -10.04 18.46
C GLY A 268 0.45 -9.44 19.14
N GLN A 269 0.99 -8.30 18.70
CA GLN A 269 2.21 -7.65 19.23
C GLN A 269 3.53 -8.28 18.77
N ALA A 270 3.54 -9.00 17.64
CA ALA A 270 4.73 -9.64 17.08
C ALA A 270 5.58 -8.69 16.21
N TRP A 271 6.90 -8.77 16.34
CA TRP A 271 7.87 -7.87 15.72
C TRP A 271 8.73 -8.68 14.74
N ILE A 272 8.69 -8.32 13.45
CA ILE A 272 9.61 -8.85 12.44
C ILE A 272 10.55 -7.72 12.01
N SER A 273 11.82 -7.82 12.39
CA SER A 273 12.77 -6.72 12.25
C SER A 273 14.14 -7.15 11.72
N SER A 274 15.01 -6.17 11.46
CA SER A 274 16.45 -6.38 11.24
C SER A 274 16.77 -7.47 10.20
N GLY A 275 16.05 -7.46 9.07
CA GLY A 275 16.27 -8.38 7.95
C GLY A 275 15.66 -9.78 8.09
N ALA A 276 15.02 -10.10 9.23
CA ALA A 276 14.38 -11.39 9.46
C ALA A 276 13.32 -11.73 8.40
N GLU A 277 13.14 -13.03 8.16
CA GLU A 277 12.20 -13.57 7.18
C GLU A 277 11.21 -14.53 7.83
N VAL A 278 9.92 -14.34 7.56
CA VAL A 278 8.85 -15.27 7.94
C VAL A 278 8.09 -15.69 6.69
N TYR A 279 8.05 -16.99 6.39
CA TYR A 279 7.48 -17.49 5.14
C TYR A 279 6.83 -18.88 5.24
N ASP A 280 6.41 -19.43 4.10
CA ASP A 280 5.56 -20.61 4.01
C ASP A 280 4.27 -20.45 4.83
N ARG A 281 3.94 -21.36 5.75
CA ARG A 281 2.76 -21.30 6.62
C ARG A 281 3.12 -20.93 8.06
N ALA A 282 4.31 -20.36 8.28
CA ALA A 282 4.79 -19.99 9.60
C ALA A 282 3.94 -18.92 10.27
N LYS A 283 3.87 -18.96 11.60
CA LYS A 283 3.14 -18.00 12.41
C LYS A 283 4.06 -17.40 13.47
N VAL A 284 4.07 -16.08 13.56
CA VAL A 284 4.74 -15.34 14.62
C VAL A 284 3.72 -14.48 15.33
N TYR A 285 3.50 -14.70 16.62
CA TYR A 285 2.40 -14.05 17.33
C TYR A 285 2.62 -13.84 18.82
N GLY A 286 1.75 -13.06 19.46
CA GLY A 286 2.05 -12.59 20.81
C GLY A 286 3.24 -11.61 20.79
N ASN A 287 3.89 -11.42 21.93
CA ASN A 287 5.04 -10.52 22.08
C ASN A 287 6.35 -11.04 21.44
N ALA A 288 6.27 -11.86 20.39
CA ALA A 288 7.42 -12.49 19.79
C ALA A 288 8.24 -11.46 19.00
N ASP A 289 9.54 -11.42 19.23
CA ASP A 289 10.46 -10.51 18.57
C ASP A 289 11.48 -11.29 17.74
N VAL A 290 11.20 -11.36 16.44
CA VAL A 290 11.99 -12.08 15.46
C VAL A 290 12.83 -11.06 14.68
N GLY A 291 14.11 -11.01 15.05
CA GLY A 291 15.10 -10.09 14.48
C GLY A 291 16.42 -10.77 14.18
N GLY A 292 17.38 -9.99 13.69
CA GLY A 292 18.75 -10.42 13.38
C GLY A 292 18.79 -11.53 12.33
N TYR A 293 18.27 -11.27 11.13
CA TYR A 293 18.22 -12.20 9.99
C TYR A 293 17.68 -13.61 10.27
N ALA A 294 16.96 -13.82 11.38
CA ALA A 294 16.29 -15.07 11.67
C ALA A 294 15.33 -15.47 10.53
N GLU A 295 15.26 -16.77 10.25
CA GLU A 295 14.32 -17.34 9.28
C GLU A 295 13.31 -18.23 10.01
N VAL A 296 12.02 -17.92 9.86
CA VAL A 296 10.90 -18.73 10.39
C VAL A 296 10.07 -19.25 9.22
N TYR A 297 10.02 -20.56 9.00
CA TYR A 297 9.41 -21.15 7.80
C TYR A 297 8.79 -22.54 8.03
N GLY A 298 8.20 -23.12 6.99
CA GLY A 298 7.38 -24.33 7.12
C GLY A 298 6.05 -24.07 7.86
N GLU A 299 5.77 -24.85 8.90
CA GLU A 299 4.61 -24.77 9.80
C GLU A 299 4.98 -24.24 11.19
N ALA A 300 6.17 -23.61 11.30
CA ALA A 300 6.75 -23.17 12.55
C ALA A 300 5.88 -22.11 13.24
N GLU A 301 5.81 -22.20 14.55
CA GLU A 301 5.12 -21.23 15.41
C GLU A 301 6.09 -20.64 16.42
N VAL A 302 6.25 -19.32 16.40
CA VAL A 302 7.04 -18.55 17.38
C VAL A 302 6.09 -17.62 18.12
N LEU A 303 6.02 -17.76 19.44
CA LEU A 303 5.05 -17.03 20.24
C LEU A 303 5.55 -16.58 21.61
N GLY A 304 4.89 -15.57 22.18
CA GLY A 304 5.19 -15.07 23.52
C GLY A 304 6.48 -14.24 23.55
N ASN A 305 7.15 -14.12 24.70
CA ASN A 305 8.33 -13.25 24.87
C ASN A 305 9.63 -13.87 24.31
N VAL A 306 9.57 -14.49 23.13
CA VAL A 306 10.74 -15.07 22.45
C VAL A 306 11.48 -13.96 21.72
N MET A 307 12.80 -13.91 21.88
CA MET A 307 13.66 -12.96 21.18
C MET A 307 14.74 -13.72 20.42
N THR A 308 14.80 -13.54 19.10
CA THR A 308 15.82 -14.19 18.24
C THR A 308 16.99 -13.27 17.88
N HIS A 309 17.12 -12.13 18.56
CA HIS A 309 18.16 -11.14 18.26
C HIS A 309 19.56 -11.72 18.46
N ASN A 310 20.43 -11.48 17.48
CA ASN A 310 21.83 -11.89 17.41
C ASN A 310 22.06 -13.38 17.10
N GLY A 311 22.26 -13.73 15.84
CA GLY A 311 22.81 -15.03 15.42
C GLY A 311 21.97 -15.81 14.43
N ASP A 312 21.11 -15.15 13.67
CA ASP A 312 20.44 -15.63 12.45
C ASP A 312 19.85 -17.06 12.55
N PRO A 313 19.02 -17.39 13.57
CA PRO A 313 18.49 -18.74 13.76
C PRO A 313 17.51 -19.16 12.66
N TYR A 314 17.50 -20.47 12.37
CA TYR A 314 16.60 -21.10 11.39
C TYR A 314 15.53 -21.95 12.11
N ILE A 315 14.32 -21.41 12.26
CA ILE A 315 13.18 -22.04 12.93
C ILE A 315 12.23 -22.60 11.86
N SER A 316 12.11 -23.93 11.77
CA SER A 316 11.54 -24.58 10.59
C SER A 316 10.61 -25.75 10.89
N GLY A 317 9.97 -26.28 9.85
CA GLY A 317 9.15 -27.49 9.95
C GLY A 317 7.97 -27.29 10.91
N ASP A 318 7.80 -28.17 11.88
CA ASP A 318 6.76 -28.12 12.91
C ASP A 318 7.25 -27.50 14.23
N ALA A 319 8.25 -26.61 14.19
CA ALA A 319 8.74 -25.91 15.37
C ALA A 319 7.62 -25.25 16.18
N TYR A 320 7.74 -25.28 17.51
CA TYR A 320 6.87 -24.60 18.45
C TYR A 320 7.72 -23.95 19.55
N VAL A 321 8.02 -22.67 19.36
CA VAL A 321 8.90 -21.89 20.25
C VAL A 321 8.04 -20.90 21.04
N SER A 322 7.77 -21.24 22.29
CA SER A 322 6.89 -20.45 23.18
C SER A 322 7.64 -19.73 24.30
N LYS A 323 8.87 -20.17 24.57
CA LYS A 323 9.75 -19.67 25.62
C LYS A 323 11.17 -19.56 25.07
N PRO A 324 12.02 -18.71 25.66
CA PRO A 324 13.44 -18.64 25.29
C PRO A 324 14.19 -19.97 25.44
N THR A 325 13.72 -20.89 26.30
CA THR A 325 14.32 -22.22 26.48
C THR A 325 13.94 -23.22 25.39
N ASP A 326 12.96 -22.91 24.54
CA ASP A 326 12.49 -23.80 23.48
C ASP A 326 13.34 -23.65 22.20
N LEU A 327 14.30 -22.72 22.21
CA LEU A 327 15.19 -22.39 21.10
C LEU A 327 16.61 -22.13 21.62
N PHE A 328 17.58 -22.78 21.01
CA PHE A 328 19.00 -22.51 21.22
C PHE A 328 19.68 -22.33 19.87
N TRP A 329 20.55 -21.35 19.72
CA TRP A 329 21.33 -21.21 18.50
C TRP A 329 22.75 -20.73 18.78
N PHE A 330 23.65 -21.05 17.86
CA PHE A 330 25.03 -20.61 17.90
C PHE A 330 25.49 -20.23 16.49
N SER A 331 25.88 -18.96 16.34
CA SER A 331 26.50 -18.42 15.13
C SER A 331 28.02 -18.50 15.23
N ASN A 332 28.71 -18.63 14.09
CA ASN A 332 30.18 -18.60 14.00
C ASN A 332 30.86 -19.86 14.58
N SER A 333 30.26 -21.05 14.39
CA SER A 333 31.04 -22.29 14.42
C SER A 333 32.09 -22.22 13.32
N HIS A 334 33.34 -22.55 13.62
CA HIS A 334 34.48 -22.38 12.72
C HIS A 334 34.46 -23.25 11.44
N CYS A 335 33.30 -23.83 11.11
CA CYS A 335 33.12 -24.82 10.08
C CYS A 335 32.06 -24.31 9.10
N LEU A 336 32.54 -24.01 7.90
CA LEU A 336 31.81 -23.52 6.73
C LEU A 336 31.23 -22.10 6.89
N TYR A 337 31.50 -21.26 5.90
CA TYR A 337 31.15 -19.85 5.87
C TYR A 337 29.64 -19.63 6.10
N GLY A 338 29.25 -19.23 7.32
CA GLY A 338 27.92 -18.66 7.59
C GLY A 338 26.86 -19.63 8.11
N ASP A 339 27.21 -20.85 8.51
CA ASP A 339 26.22 -21.79 9.04
C ASP A 339 25.91 -21.51 10.53
N VAL A 340 24.61 -21.43 10.85
CA VAL A 340 24.08 -21.26 12.21
C VAL A 340 23.49 -22.60 12.64
N LEU A 341 23.98 -23.12 13.76
CA LEU A 341 23.37 -24.24 14.44
C LEU A 341 22.15 -23.75 15.21
N THR A 342 20.97 -24.29 14.90
CA THR A 342 19.70 -23.97 15.58
C THR A 342 19.09 -25.25 16.12
N VAL A 343 18.78 -25.30 17.41
CA VAL A 343 18.06 -26.40 18.07
C VAL A 343 16.74 -25.84 18.59
N PHE A 344 15.63 -26.48 18.26
CA PHE A 344 14.30 -26.01 18.65
C PHE A 344 13.38 -27.17 19.03
N LEU A 345 12.34 -26.90 19.81
CA LEU A 345 11.29 -27.88 20.12
C LEU A 345 10.23 -27.90 19.01
N SER A 346 9.78 -29.10 18.64
CA SER A 346 8.61 -29.32 17.78
C SER A 346 7.29 -29.17 18.56
N LYS A 347 6.16 -29.12 17.84
CA LYS A 347 4.81 -29.20 18.43
C LYS A 347 4.57 -30.45 19.30
N THR A 348 5.33 -31.53 19.09
CA THR A 348 5.27 -32.76 19.89
C THR A 348 6.23 -32.76 21.09
N GLY A 349 7.00 -31.68 21.29
CA GLY A 349 7.98 -31.55 22.36
C GLY A 349 9.32 -32.27 22.09
N VAL A 350 9.58 -32.67 20.84
CA VAL A 350 10.83 -33.29 20.42
C VAL A 350 11.79 -32.21 19.96
N ALA A 351 13.05 -32.22 20.43
CA ALA A 351 14.07 -31.33 19.89
C ALA A 351 14.50 -31.75 18.49
N LYS A 352 14.58 -30.75 17.61
CA LYS A 352 15.08 -30.85 16.24
C LYS A 352 16.27 -29.92 16.06
N VAL A 353 17.14 -30.23 15.11
CA VAL A 353 18.38 -29.51 14.84
C VAL A 353 18.36 -29.06 13.38
N ASN A 354 18.75 -27.81 13.13
CA ASN A 354 18.86 -27.20 11.82
C ASN A 354 20.23 -26.51 11.70
N ILE A 355 20.90 -26.66 10.56
CA ILE A 355 22.22 -26.07 10.31
C ILE A 355 22.17 -25.30 9.00
N GLY A 356 22.12 -23.98 9.11
CA GLY A 356 22.29 -23.06 7.99
C GLY A 356 21.58 -23.48 6.70
N ILE A 357 22.34 -23.50 5.60
CA ILE A 357 21.84 -23.84 4.26
C ILE A 357 21.68 -25.36 4.06
N TRP A 358 22.27 -26.19 4.92
CA TRP A 358 22.31 -27.64 4.75
C TRP A 358 20.93 -28.29 4.79
N CYS A 359 20.03 -27.81 5.66
CA CYS A 359 18.67 -28.37 5.78
C CYS A 359 17.68 -27.82 4.73
N LYS A 360 18.01 -26.76 3.97
CA LYS A 360 17.12 -26.24 2.90
C LYS A 360 16.97 -27.23 1.73
N ASN A 361 17.90 -28.18 1.58
CA ASN A 361 17.93 -29.14 0.47
C ASN A 361 17.52 -30.57 0.84
N SER A 362 17.20 -30.87 2.10
CA SER A 362 17.00 -32.24 2.60
C SER A 362 15.62 -32.50 3.24
N GLN A 363 14.57 -31.79 2.79
CA GLN A 363 13.21 -31.90 3.34
C GLN A 363 12.56 -33.29 3.23
N GLU A 364 13.21 -34.28 2.62
CA GLU A 364 12.63 -35.62 2.40
C GLU A 364 13.08 -36.70 3.41
N GLU A 365 14.11 -36.47 4.25
CA GLU A 365 14.67 -37.55 5.10
C GLU A 365 14.36 -37.45 6.61
N GLU A 366 13.88 -36.30 7.12
CA GLU A 366 13.70 -36.07 8.57
C GLU A 366 12.37 -36.57 9.16
N GLU A 367 11.38 -36.98 8.34
CA GLU A 367 10.06 -37.41 8.85
C GLU A 367 10.06 -38.77 9.57
N GLN A 368 11.17 -39.53 9.58
CA GLN A 368 11.20 -40.89 10.13
C GLN A 368 11.78 -41.03 11.54
N LEU A 369 12.53 -40.05 12.06
CA LEU A 369 13.15 -40.13 13.39
C LEU A 369 12.24 -39.53 14.48
N HIS A 370 12.01 -40.31 15.54
CA HIS A 370 11.02 -39.96 16.57
C HIS A 370 11.66 -39.58 17.93
N ARG A 371 12.99 -39.76 18.09
CA ARG A 371 13.71 -39.47 19.34
C ARG A 371 14.84 -38.47 19.11
N VAL A 372 15.01 -37.55 20.07
CA VAL A 372 16.08 -36.53 20.07
C VAL A 372 17.46 -37.18 19.99
N GLU A 373 17.67 -38.27 20.73
CA GLU A 373 18.95 -39.01 20.73
C GLU A 373 19.29 -39.54 19.34
N GLU A 374 18.34 -40.16 18.65
CA GLU A 374 18.54 -40.67 17.28
C GLU A 374 18.86 -39.56 16.29
N MET A 375 18.23 -38.38 16.44
CA MET A 375 18.48 -37.24 15.54
C MET A 375 19.86 -36.63 15.79
N VAL A 376 20.25 -36.48 17.05
CA VAL A 376 21.57 -35.97 17.38
C VAL A 376 22.66 -36.97 17.00
N ASP A 377 22.44 -38.27 17.20
CA ASP A 377 23.38 -39.32 16.78
C ASP A 377 23.53 -39.36 15.26
N ALA A 378 22.42 -39.31 14.51
CA ALA A 378 22.45 -39.24 13.05
C ALA A 378 23.18 -37.98 12.55
N PHE A 379 22.93 -36.84 13.20
CA PHE A 379 23.63 -35.59 12.92
C PHE A 379 25.13 -35.69 13.20
N LEU A 380 25.53 -36.17 14.37
CA LEU A 380 26.92 -36.31 14.78
C LEU A 380 27.67 -37.31 13.90
N GLU A 381 27.05 -38.42 13.51
CA GLU A 381 27.63 -39.36 12.54
C GLU A 381 27.84 -38.70 11.18
N ARG A 382 26.90 -37.88 10.70
CA ARG A 382 27.08 -37.14 9.46
C ARG A 382 28.22 -36.12 9.54
N VAL A 383 28.30 -35.34 10.62
CA VAL A 383 29.42 -34.40 10.86
C VAL A 383 30.75 -35.14 10.88
N LYS A 384 30.81 -36.30 11.54
CA LYS A 384 31.99 -37.17 11.61
C LYS A 384 32.42 -37.70 10.25
N THR A 385 31.48 -37.98 9.34
CA THR A 385 31.81 -38.41 7.97
C THR A 385 32.27 -37.29 7.06
N GLU A 386 31.76 -36.06 7.26
CA GLU A 386 31.97 -34.94 6.33
C GLU A 386 33.04 -33.94 6.82
N ASN A 387 33.50 -34.02 8.08
CA ASN A 387 34.42 -33.04 8.69
C ASN A 387 35.54 -33.70 9.51
N ASP A 388 36.49 -32.88 9.99
CA ASP A 388 37.58 -33.34 10.85
C ASP A 388 37.14 -33.64 12.30
N GLU A 389 37.97 -34.38 13.03
CA GLU A 389 37.68 -34.78 14.42
C GLU A 389 37.49 -33.58 15.36
N LYS A 390 38.17 -32.46 15.08
CA LYS A 390 38.02 -31.21 15.83
C LYS A 390 36.60 -30.65 15.67
N THR A 391 36.11 -30.55 14.43
CA THR A 391 34.76 -30.10 14.09
C THR A 391 33.71 -30.97 14.76
N TYR A 392 33.87 -32.29 14.67
CA TYR A 392 32.97 -33.24 15.34
C TYR A 392 32.87 -32.98 16.85
N ARG A 393 34.02 -32.82 17.53
CA ARG A 393 34.05 -32.54 18.98
C ARG A 393 33.41 -31.20 19.32
N GLU A 394 33.62 -30.16 18.50
CA GLU A 394 32.98 -28.85 18.69
C GLU A 394 31.46 -28.96 18.60
N PHE A 395 30.92 -29.62 17.57
CA PHE A 395 29.47 -29.81 17.42
C PHE A 395 28.87 -30.70 18.52
N ALA A 396 29.56 -31.77 18.93
CA ALA A 396 29.12 -32.62 20.03
C ALA A 396 28.97 -31.82 21.35
N LEU A 397 29.96 -30.97 21.66
CA LEU A 397 29.91 -30.09 22.84
C LEU A 397 28.78 -29.05 22.72
N LEU A 398 28.61 -28.44 21.54
CA LEU A 398 27.53 -27.47 21.32
C LEU A 398 26.14 -28.13 21.44
N MET A 399 25.97 -29.37 20.98
CA MET A 399 24.75 -30.16 21.18
C MET A 399 24.49 -30.48 22.65
N GLU A 400 25.51 -30.89 23.40
CA GLU A 400 25.36 -31.14 24.83
C GLU A 400 24.93 -29.87 25.58
N VAL A 401 25.56 -28.74 25.25
CA VAL A 401 25.20 -27.42 25.81
C VAL A 401 23.77 -27.03 25.43
N ALA A 402 23.37 -27.23 24.18
CA ALA A 402 22.02 -26.94 23.70
C ALA A 402 20.97 -27.75 24.47
N LEU A 403 21.12 -29.09 24.50
CA LEU A 403 20.19 -29.99 25.20
C LEU A 403 20.11 -29.67 26.70
N SER A 404 21.25 -29.40 27.33
CA SER A 404 21.33 -29.01 28.75
C SER A 404 20.56 -27.71 29.02
N LYS A 405 20.76 -26.67 28.19
CA LYS A 405 20.04 -25.40 28.32
C LYS A 405 18.53 -25.52 28.07
N MET A 406 18.13 -26.45 27.20
CA MET A 406 16.73 -26.76 26.92
C MET A 406 16.09 -27.71 27.95
N GLY A 407 16.87 -28.19 28.94
CA GLY A 407 16.37 -29.11 29.98
C GLY A 407 16.05 -30.52 29.46
N LEU A 408 16.63 -30.89 28.30
CA LEU A 408 16.51 -32.22 27.72
C LEU A 408 17.63 -33.12 28.25
N LYS A 409 17.37 -34.44 28.35
CA LYS A 409 18.35 -35.38 28.91
C LYS A 409 19.66 -35.29 28.13
N SER A 410 20.77 -35.19 28.87
CA SER A 410 22.13 -35.16 28.32
C SER A 410 22.41 -36.44 27.53
N LEU A 411 22.92 -36.31 26.31
CA LEU A 411 23.70 -37.38 25.69
C LEU A 411 24.82 -37.74 26.66
N THR A 412 24.86 -38.98 27.09
CA THR A 412 25.99 -39.46 27.88
C THR A 412 27.15 -39.59 26.90
N LEU A 413 28.16 -38.71 26.98
CA LEU A 413 29.41 -38.85 26.25
C LEU A 413 30.03 -40.22 26.57
N VAL A 414 29.92 -41.16 25.64
CA VAL A 414 30.73 -42.38 25.69
C VAL A 414 32.11 -41.98 25.15
N ASN A 415 33.04 -41.76 26.09
CA ASN A 415 34.45 -41.46 25.81
C ASN A 415 35.12 -42.52 24.93
#